data_AF-A0A5S3VYP3-F1
#
_entry.id   AF-A0A5S3VYP3-F1
#
_cell.length_a   1.000
_cell.length_b   1.000
_cell.length_c   1.000
_cell.angle_alpha   90.00
_cell.angle_beta   90.00
_cell.angle_gamma   90.00
#
_symmetry.space_group_name_H-M   'P 1'
#
loop_
_entity.id
_entity.type
_entity.pdbx_description
1 polymer ?
#
loop_
_entity_poly.entity_id
_entity_poly.type
_entity_poly.pdbx_seq_one_letter_code
_entity_poly.pdbx_strand_id
1 'polypeptide(L)'
;FVSIMEGCSKYCTFCVVPYTRGEEVSRPLDDVILEVAQLAEQGVREVNLLGQNVNAYRGEMHDGEICYFSDLIRYVAAIDGIDRIRYTTSHPVEFTPDIIEAYADVPELVDHLHLPVQSG
;
A
#
# COMPACT_ATOMS: atom_id res chain seq x y z
N PHE A 1 -1.77 3.81 -11.58
CA PHE A 1 -1.46 4.08 -10.17
C PHE A 1 -2.75 3.99 -9.38
N VAL A 2 -2.70 3.49 -8.15
CA VAL A 2 -3.88 3.37 -7.27
C VAL A 2 -3.50 3.97 -5.93
N SER A 3 -4.16 5.07 -5.54
CA SER A 3 -3.92 5.70 -4.23
C SER A 3 -4.67 4.90 -3.17
N ILE A 4 -4.01 4.32 -2.18
CA ILE A 4 -4.65 3.46 -1.17
C ILE A 4 -4.92 4.18 0.16
N MET A 5 -4.37 5.37 0.34
CA MET A 5 -4.53 6.16 1.57
C MET A 5 -4.28 7.65 1.32
N GLU A 6 -4.73 8.48 2.25
CA GLU A 6 -4.44 9.91 2.33
C GLU A 6 -4.00 10.29 3.76
N GLY A 7 -3.40 11.49 3.91
CA GLY A 7 -2.93 11.99 5.20
C GLY A 7 -1.67 11.27 5.70
N CYS A 8 -1.18 11.68 6.86
CA CYS A 8 -0.05 11.00 7.53
C CYS A 8 -0.05 11.34 9.02
N SER A 9 -0.03 10.31 9.87
CA SER A 9 0.03 10.46 11.33
C SER A 9 1.46 10.37 11.87
N LYS A 10 2.48 10.45 11.00
CA LYS A 10 3.89 10.52 11.39
C LYS A 10 4.36 11.97 11.46
N TYR A 11 4.67 12.42 12.68
CA TYR A 11 5.13 13.78 12.95
C TYR A 11 6.65 13.91 12.81
N CYS A 12 7.15 13.71 11.60
CA CYS A 12 8.55 13.97 11.28
C CYS A 12 8.83 15.49 11.36
N THR A 13 9.96 15.87 11.96
CA THR A 13 10.30 17.29 12.25
C THR A 13 10.33 18.21 11.03
N PHE A 14 10.54 17.65 9.84
CA PHE A 14 10.60 18.36 8.56
C PHE A 14 9.31 18.26 7.73
N CYS A 15 8.35 17.42 8.14
CA CYS A 15 7.20 17.06 7.32
C CYS A 15 5.99 17.94 7.64
N VAL A 16 5.47 18.64 6.62
CA VAL A 16 4.27 19.49 6.74
C VAL A 16 2.95 18.71 6.55
N VAL A 17 3.03 17.46 6.08
CA VAL A 17 1.86 16.67 5.66
C VAL A 17 0.80 16.51 6.76
N PRO A 18 1.14 16.19 8.02
CA PRO A 18 0.12 16.02 9.08
C PRO A 18 -0.75 17.27 9.28
N TYR A 19 -0.22 18.46 8.97
CA TYR A 19 -0.92 19.73 9.14
C TYR A 19 -1.71 20.17 7.91
N THR A 20 -1.41 19.61 6.74
CA THR A 20 -1.98 20.06 5.45
C THR A 20 -2.90 19.04 4.80
N ARG A 21 -2.69 17.74 5.08
CA ARG A 21 -3.49 16.63 4.56
C ARG A 21 -4.24 15.86 5.65
N GLY A 22 -4.08 16.26 6.92
CA GLY A 22 -4.72 15.62 8.05
C GLY A 22 -4.09 14.29 8.45
N GLU A 23 -4.78 13.60 9.35
CA GLU A 23 -4.39 12.28 9.86
C GLU A 23 -4.47 11.20 8.77
N GLU A 24 -3.72 10.13 8.98
CA GLU A 24 -3.69 8.98 8.08
C GLU A 24 -5.06 8.29 8.01
N VAL A 25 -5.59 8.17 6.80
CA VAL A 25 -6.84 7.47 6.50
C VAL A 25 -6.60 6.51 5.35
N SER A 26 -6.83 5.22 5.59
CA SER A 26 -6.77 4.18 4.57
C SER A 26 -8.10 4.08 3.82
N ARG A 27 -8.04 3.86 2.51
CA ARG A 27 -9.24 3.49 1.75
C ARG A 27 -9.71 2.10 2.15
N PRO A 28 -11.03 1.84 2.16
CA PRO A 28 -11.57 0.50 2.36
C PRO A 28 -10.98 -0.51 1.36
N LEU A 29 -10.83 -1.77 1.78
CA LEU A 29 -10.23 -2.81 0.94
C LEU A 29 -11.01 -2.97 -0.36
N ASP A 30 -12.32 -3.09 -0.27
CA ASP A 30 -13.22 -3.35 -1.41
C ASP A 30 -13.07 -2.27 -2.50
N ASP A 31 -12.94 -1.00 -2.12
CA ASP A 31 -12.74 0.11 -3.05
C ASP A 31 -11.42 0.00 -3.81
N VAL A 32 -10.35 -0.44 -3.13
CA VAL A 32 -9.02 -0.59 -3.74
C VAL A 32 -9.02 -1.80 -4.67
N ILE A 33 -9.57 -2.93 -4.25
CA ILE A 33 -9.64 -4.15 -5.05
C ILE A 33 -10.51 -3.94 -6.29
N LEU A 34 -11.66 -3.26 -6.15
CA LEU A 34 -12.53 -2.94 -7.28
C LEU A 34 -11.80 -2.08 -8.33
N GLU A 35 -11.08 -1.04 -7.90
CA GLU A 35 -10.32 -0.19 -8.82
C GLU A 35 -9.20 -0.98 -9.52
N VAL A 36 -8.47 -1.83 -8.80
CA VAL A 36 -7.42 -2.66 -9.39
C VAL A 36 -7.99 -3.66 -10.39
N ALA A 37 -9.09 -4.35 -10.06
CA ALA A 37 -9.75 -5.28 -10.96
C ALA A 37 -10.21 -4.60 -12.25
N GLN A 38 -10.80 -3.40 -12.15
CA GLN A 38 -11.19 -2.61 -13.32
C GLN A 38 -10.00 -2.21 -14.20
N LEU A 39 -8.84 -1.92 -13.60
CA LEU A 39 -7.62 -1.65 -14.35
C LEU A 39 -7.10 -2.92 -15.03
N ALA A 40 -7.16 -4.07 -14.37
CA ALA A 40 -6.77 -5.37 -14.93
C ALA A 40 -7.63 -5.73 -16.16
N GLU A 41 -8.95 -5.53 -16.09
CA GLU A 41 -9.88 -5.72 -17.22
C GLU A 41 -9.53 -4.83 -18.43
N GLN A 42 -8.92 -3.66 -18.18
CA GLN A 42 -8.44 -2.75 -19.22
C GLN A 42 -7.05 -3.13 -19.77
N GLY A 43 -6.49 -4.26 -19.32
CA GLY A 43 -5.18 -4.76 -19.75
C GLY A 43 -3.99 -4.14 -19.01
N VAL A 44 -4.21 -3.44 -17.89
CA VAL A 44 -3.13 -2.99 -17.02
C VAL A 44 -2.52 -4.18 -16.31
N ARG A 45 -1.21 -4.39 -16.51
CA ARG A 45 -0.46 -5.51 -15.93
C ARG A 45 0.40 -5.15 -14.72
N GLU A 46 0.67 -3.86 -14.52
CA GLU A 46 1.44 -3.37 -13.38
C GLU A 46 0.66 -2.32 -12.61
N VAL A 47 0.48 -2.56 -11.31
CA VAL A 47 -0.15 -1.63 -10.38
C VAL A 47 0.90 -1.03 -9.48
N ASN A 48 0.83 0.29 -9.33
CA ASN A 48 1.66 1.05 -8.41
C ASN A 48 0.75 1.62 -7.30
N LEU A 49 0.84 1.05 -6.10
CA LEU A 49 0.13 1.49 -4.90
C LEU A 49 0.79 2.73 -4.32
N LEU A 50 0.01 3.77 -4.07
CA LEU A 50 0.48 5.09 -3.63
C LEU A 50 -0.20 5.53 -2.34
N GLY A 51 0.54 6.29 -1.55
CA GLY A 51 0.08 6.87 -0.28
C GLY A 51 1.17 7.76 0.29
N GLN A 52 1.02 8.21 1.53
CA GLN A 52 2.09 8.93 2.23
C GLN A 52 2.97 7.97 3.02
N ASN A 53 2.38 6.87 3.47
CA ASN A 53 3.01 5.84 4.27
C ASN A 53 2.33 4.48 3.99
N VAL A 54 2.51 3.96 2.78
CA VAL A 54 1.70 2.83 2.27
C VAL A 54 1.78 1.58 3.14
N ASN A 55 2.92 1.32 3.79
CA ASN A 55 3.09 0.17 4.66
C ASN A 55 2.41 0.30 6.03
N ALA A 56 1.77 1.44 6.33
CA ALA A 56 0.84 1.58 7.44
C ALA A 56 -0.64 1.38 7.04
N TYR A 57 -0.91 0.92 5.81
CA TYR A 57 -2.27 0.68 5.35
C TYR A 57 -3.06 -0.24 6.32
N ARG A 58 -4.26 0.23 6.66
CA ARG A 58 -5.24 -0.41 7.55
C ARG A 58 -6.63 -0.19 6.97
N GLY A 59 -6.95 -0.90 5.90
CA GLY A 59 -8.25 -0.79 5.22
C GLY A 59 -9.33 -1.58 5.92
N GLU A 60 -10.53 -1.01 6.05
CA GLU A 60 -11.70 -1.74 6.54
C GLU A 60 -12.15 -2.78 5.50
N MET A 61 -12.42 -4.00 5.97
CA MET A 61 -13.03 -5.08 5.19
C MET A 61 -14.57 -5.08 5.38
N HIS A 62 -15.29 -5.78 4.50
CA HIS A 62 -16.76 -5.84 4.55
C HIS A 62 -17.34 -6.39 5.87
N ASP A 63 -16.58 -7.26 6.56
CA ASP A 63 -16.96 -7.84 7.85
C ASP A 63 -16.52 -7.00 9.06
N GLY A 64 -15.90 -5.84 8.82
CA GLY A 64 -15.38 -4.94 9.84
C GLY A 64 -13.98 -5.31 10.37
N GLU A 65 -13.34 -6.34 9.81
CA GLU A 65 -11.93 -6.61 10.08
C GLU A 65 -11.02 -5.60 9.38
N ILE A 66 -9.74 -5.59 9.78
CA ILE A 66 -8.73 -4.68 9.21
C ILE A 66 -7.80 -5.47 8.30
N CYS A 67 -7.73 -5.03 7.05
CA CYS A 67 -6.75 -5.47 6.07
C CYS A 67 -5.45 -4.68 6.23
N TYR A 68 -4.36 -5.40 6.52
CA TYR A 68 -3.04 -4.82 6.60
C TYR A 68 -2.40 -4.70 5.21
N PHE A 69 -1.32 -3.92 5.11
CA PHE A 69 -0.63 -3.73 3.83
C PHE A 69 -0.16 -5.03 3.18
N SER A 70 0.35 -5.98 3.98
CA SER A 70 0.82 -7.27 3.48
C SER A 70 -0.34 -8.15 2.97
N ASP A 71 -1.52 -8.07 3.59
CA ASP A 71 -2.74 -8.71 3.09
C ASP A 71 -3.21 -8.07 1.79
N LEU A 72 -3.22 -6.73 1.72
CA LEU A 72 -3.57 -6.00 0.51
C LEU A 72 -2.70 -6.42 -0.69
N ILE A 73 -1.39 -6.56 -0.49
CA ILE A 73 -0.49 -7.06 -1.55
C ILE A 73 -0.94 -8.44 -2.03
N ARG A 74 -1.26 -9.37 -1.12
CA ARG A 74 -1.70 -10.72 -1.46
C ARG A 74 -3.04 -10.71 -2.18
N TYR A 75 -3.99 -9.86 -1.77
CA TYR A 75 -5.27 -9.71 -2.46
C TYR A 75 -5.11 -9.14 -3.86
N VAL A 76 -4.25 -8.13 -4.03
CA VAL A 76 -3.96 -7.54 -5.35
C VAL A 76 -3.27 -8.54 -6.27
N ALA A 77 -2.36 -9.36 -5.73
CA ALA A 77 -1.65 -10.40 -6.49
C ALA A 77 -2.60 -11.51 -6.98
N ALA A 78 -3.67 -11.78 -6.24
CA ALA A 78 -4.68 -12.77 -6.63
C ALA A 78 -5.63 -12.29 -7.75
N ILE A 79 -5.50 -11.04 -8.22
CA ILE A 79 -6.34 -10.51 -9.30
C ILE A 79 -5.77 -10.96 -10.65
N ASP A 80 -6.58 -11.73 -11.40
CA ASP A 80 -6.23 -12.17 -12.75
C ASP A 80 -5.86 -10.98 -13.65
N GLY A 81 -4.68 -11.07 -14.29
CA GLY A 81 -4.16 -10.06 -15.21
C GLY A 81 -3.18 -9.06 -14.58
N ILE A 82 -3.01 -9.05 -13.25
CA ILE A 82 -1.94 -8.30 -12.59
C ILE A 82 -0.68 -9.16 -12.53
N ASP A 83 0.36 -8.74 -13.26
CA ASP A 83 1.65 -9.42 -13.28
C ASP A 83 2.65 -8.82 -12.29
N ARG A 84 2.46 -7.55 -11.90
CA ARG A 84 3.43 -6.78 -11.11
C ARG A 84 2.77 -5.80 -10.14
N ILE A 85 3.27 -5.79 -8.92
CA ILE A 85 2.88 -4.88 -7.84
C ILE A 85 4.11 -4.09 -7.43
N ARG A 86 3.96 -2.77 -7.44
CA ARG A 86 4.89 -1.81 -6.87
C ARG A 86 4.19 -0.97 -5.83
N TYR A 87 4.98 -0.39 -4.94
CA TYR A 87 4.51 0.67 -4.08
C TYR A 87 5.59 1.73 -3.90
N THR A 88 5.16 2.93 -3.59
CA THR A 88 6.05 4.05 -3.25
C THR A 88 5.69 4.55 -1.86
N THR A 89 6.62 5.25 -1.19
CA THR A 89 6.47 5.91 0.13
C THR A 89 6.15 4.96 1.30
N SER A 90 7.17 4.23 1.77
CA SER A 90 7.11 3.48 3.03
C SER A 90 7.82 4.20 4.18
N HIS A 91 7.46 3.89 5.42
CA HIS A 91 8.14 4.36 6.62
C HIS A 91 8.88 3.21 7.32
N PRO A 92 10.17 3.35 7.69
CA PRO A 92 10.97 2.28 8.29
C PRO A 92 10.39 1.64 9.55
N VAL A 93 9.73 2.44 10.39
CA VAL A 93 9.09 1.94 11.63
C VAL A 93 7.91 0.99 11.35
N GLU A 94 7.27 1.12 10.19
CA GLU A 94 6.11 0.31 9.79
C GLU A 94 6.53 -0.87 8.90
N PHE A 95 7.83 -1.16 8.80
CA PHE A 95 8.32 -2.30 8.04
C PHE A 95 8.34 -3.54 8.93
N THR A 96 7.16 -4.16 9.05
CA THR A 96 6.91 -5.30 9.93
C THR A 96 7.29 -6.63 9.27
N PRO A 97 7.50 -7.71 10.06
CA PRO A 97 7.90 -9.02 9.52
C PRO A 97 6.96 -9.58 8.45
N ASP A 98 5.65 -9.36 8.56
CA ASP A 98 4.66 -9.82 7.58
C ASP A 98 4.83 -9.19 6.19
N ILE A 99 5.38 -7.97 6.11
CA ILE A 99 5.75 -7.33 4.84
C ILE A 99 7.02 -7.99 4.27
N ILE A 100 7.97 -8.36 5.13
CA ILE A 100 9.17 -9.12 4.71
C ILE A 100 8.75 -10.46 4.10
N GLU A 101 7.84 -11.18 4.77
CA GLU A 101 7.32 -12.45 4.25
C GLU A 101 6.54 -12.24 2.94
N ALA A 102 5.83 -11.13 2.75
CA ALA A 102 5.17 -10.83 1.48
C ALA A 102 6.17 -10.75 0.31
N TYR A 103 7.39 -10.25 0.52
CA TYR A 103 8.45 -10.29 -0.49
C TYR A 103 8.96 -11.71 -0.79
N ALA A 104 8.87 -12.63 0.16
CA ALA A 104 9.24 -14.02 -0.06
C ALA A 104 8.13 -14.80 -0.78
N ASP A 105 6.87 -14.53 -0.43
CA ASP A 105 5.73 -15.36 -0.81
C ASP A 105 4.96 -14.88 -2.04
N VAL A 106 5.09 -13.60 -2.44
CA VAL A 106 4.28 -12.98 -3.50
C VAL A 106 5.15 -12.66 -4.73
N PRO A 107 5.16 -13.52 -5.78
CA PRO A 107 6.00 -13.32 -6.96
C PRO A 107 5.69 -12.04 -7.76
N GLU A 108 4.46 -11.55 -7.71
CA GLU A 108 4.01 -10.33 -8.36
C GLU A 108 4.60 -9.08 -7.67
N LEU A 109 4.95 -9.18 -6.38
CA LEU A 109 5.61 -8.10 -5.66
C LEU A 109 7.05 -7.96 -6.15
N VAL A 110 7.34 -6.86 -6.83
CA VAL A 110 8.65 -6.71 -7.46
C VAL A 110 9.76 -6.50 -6.42
N ASP A 111 10.99 -6.94 -6.75
CA ASP A 111 12.23 -6.73 -5.98
C ASP A 111 12.69 -5.26 -5.95
N HIS A 112 11.84 -4.37 -5.47
CA HIS A 112 12.10 -2.96 -5.30
C HIS A 112 11.41 -2.47 -4.02
N LEU A 113 12.21 -1.88 -3.14
CA LEU A 113 11.77 -1.32 -1.87
C LEU A 113 12.06 0.18 -1.84
N HIS A 114 11.01 1.00 -1.90
CA HIS A 114 11.13 2.45 -1.73
C HIS A 114 11.06 2.82 -0.23
N LEU A 115 12.22 2.82 0.44
CA LEU A 115 12.34 3.03 1.89
C LEU A 115 13.22 4.25 2.23
N PRO A 116 12.65 5.46 2.38
CA PRO A 116 13.39 6.64 2.77
C PRO A 116 13.67 6.66 4.29
N VAL A 117 14.93 6.41 4.67
CA VAL A 117 15.40 6.45 6.08
C VAL A 117 15.63 7.87 6.61
N GLN A 118 15.49 8.89 5.75
CA GLN A 118 15.66 10.32 6.02
C GLN A 118 17.12 10.73 6.33
N SER A 119 17.76 10.08 7.29
CA SER A 119 19.17 10.30 7.68
C SER A 119 19.67 9.09 8.48
N GLY A 120 20.95 8.73 8.35
CA GLY A 120 21.56 7.63 9.09
C GLY A 120 23.04 7.51 8.80
#